data_AF-A0A5R1P4G4-F1
#
_entry.id   AF-A0A5R1P4G4-F1
#
_cell.length_a   1.000
_cell.length_b   1.000
_cell.length_c   1.000
_cell.angle_alpha   90.00
_cell.angle_beta   90.00
_cell.angle_gamma   90.00
#
_symmetry.space_group_name_H-M   'P 1'
#
loop_
_entity.id
_entity.type
_entity.pdbx_description
1 polymer ?
#
loop_
_entity_poly.entity_id
_entity_poly.type
_entity_poly.pdbx_seq_one_letter_code
_entity_poly.pdbx_strand_id
1 'polypeptide(L)'
;MVHHQRADSTPADRVPEKTCASCGRRIEWRVKWARDWDSVKYCSDSCRNRGVTATDLRLEESITTLLTARAQAATICPSDAAKAVGNEEWRDLMEPARRAARRMVSRGELQITQGGAVVDPSTAKGPIRLRRVR
;
A
#
# COMPACT_ATOMS: atom_id res chain seq x y z
N MET A 1 -3.95 2.11 -44.23
CA MET A 1 -4.66 2.54 -43.00
C MET A 1 -5.25 1.31 -42.36
N VAL A 2 -4.65 0.77 -41.31
CA VAL A 2 -5.22 -0.37 -40.59
C VAL A 2 -5.65 0.15 -39.23
N HIS A 3 -6.96 0.42 -39.09
CA HIS A 3 -7.56 0.72 -37.80
C HIS A 3 -7.54 -0.57 -36.97
N HIS A 4 -6.59 -0.69 -36.05
CA HIS A 4 -6.58 -1.74 -35.05
C HIS A 4 -7.58 -1.37 -33.94
N GLN A 5 -8.87 -1.55 -34.21
CA GLN A 5 -9.91 -1.47 -33.19
C GLN A 5 -10.18 -2.88 -32.66
N ARG A 6 -9.69 -3.19 -31.45
CA ARG A 6 -10.38 -4.03 -30.45
C ARG A 6 -9.81 -3.72 -29.06
N ALA A 7 -10.51 -2.89 -28.29
CA ALA A 7 -10.35 -2.88 -26.84
C ALA A 7 -11.67 -3.41 -26.27
N ASP A 8 -11.82 -4.72 -26.28
CA ASP A 8 -12.91 -5.36 -25.54
C ASP A 8 -12.55 -5.24 -24.06
N SER A 9 -13.23 -4.36 -23.33
CA SER A 9 -12.94 -4.11 -21.92
C SER A 9 -13.09 -5.40 -21.14
N THR A 10 -12.06 -5.78 -20.38
CA THR A 10 -12.08 -7.01 -19.58
C THR A 10 -13.10 -6.84 -18.44
N PRO A 11 -13.76 -7.90 -17.93
CA PRO A 11 -14.64 -7.79 -16.77
C PRO A 11 -13.98 -7.12 -15.55
N ALA A 12 -12.65 -7.21 -15.45
CA ALA A 12 -11.83 -6.52 -14.46
C ALA A 12 -11.91 -4.98 -14.55
N ASP A 13 -12.16 -4.42 -15.74
CA ASP A 13 -12.23 -2.96 -15.96
C ASP A 13 -13.55 -2.36 -15.46
N ARG A 14 -14.57 -3.19 -15.23
CA ARG A 14 -15.93 -2.77 -14.85
C ARG A 14 -16.19 -2.89 -13.35
N VAL A 15 -15.27 -3.47 -12.59
CA VAL A 15 -15.41 -3.61 -11.14
C VAL A 15 -14.71 -2.47 -10.42
N PRO A 16 -15.27 -1.93 -9.32
CA PRO A 16 -14.62 -0.87 -8.56
C PRO A 16 -13.29 -1.37 -7.99
N GLU A 17 -12.26 -0.52 -8.06
CA GLU A 17 -10.97 -0.79 -7.44
C GLU A 17 -11.12 -0.99 -5.94
N LYS A 18 -10.39 -1.96 -5.39
CA LYS A 18 -10.35 -2.24 -3.95
C LYS A 18 -8.94 -2.36 -3.46
N THR A 19 -8.74 -1.99 -2.20
CA THR A 19 -7.48 -2.20 -1.50
C THR A 19 -7.64 -3.25 -0.43
N CYS A 20 -6.65 -4.14 -0.31
CA CYS A 20 -6.62 -5.16 0.72
C CYS A 20 -6.51 -4.53 2.11
N ALA A 21 -7.49 -4.79 2.98
CA ALA A 21 -7.53 -4.27 4.35
C ALA A 21 -6.33 -4.69 5.20
N SER A 22 -5.65 -5.79 4.86
CA SER A 22 -4.49 -6.31 5.61
C SER A 22 -3.16 -5.73 5.12
N CYS A 23 -2.90 -5.72 3.82
CA CYS A 23 -1.58 -5.37 3.26
C CYS A 23 -1.51 -4.05 2.50
N GLY A 24 -2.65 -3.39 2.25
CA GLY A 24 -2.74 -2.12 1.54
C GLY A 24 -2.48 -2.18 0.03
N ARG A 25 -2.28 -3.37 -0.56
CA ARG A 25 -2.16 -3.52 -2.02
C ARG A 25 -3.53 -3.51 -2.70
N ARG A 26 -3.58 -3.06 -3.96
CA ARG A 26 -4.74 -3.24 -4.83
C ARG A 26 -5.11 -4.72 -4.91
N ILE A 27 -6.41 -5.01 -4.81
CA ILE A 27 -6.95 -6.35 -5.01
C ILE A 27 -7.17 -6.50 -6.51
N GLU A 28 -6.42 -7.40 -7.14
CA GLU A 28 -6.66 -7.79 -8.53
C GLU A 28 -7.91 -8.66 -8.60
N TRP A 29 -8.82 -8.31 -9.51
CA TRP A 29 -10.04 -9.09 -9.74
C TRP A 29 -9.70 -10.54 -10.13
N ARG A 30 -10.54 -11.48 -9.67
CA ARG A 30 -10.42 -12.91 -10.02
C ARG A 30 -11.81 -13.45 -10.35
N VAL A 31 -11.90 -14.34 -11.33
CA VAL A 31 -13.15 -14.98 -11.78
C VAL A 31 -13.95 -15.57 -10.61
N LYS A 32 -13.27 -16.18 -9.63
CA LYS A 32 -13.90 -16.77 -8.44
C LYS A 32 -14.68 -15.78 -7.57
N TRP A 33 -14.43 -14.48 -7.72
CA TRP A 33 -15.07 -13.40 -6.96
C TRP A 33 -16.15 -12.67 -7.76
N ALA A 34 -16.52 -13.17 -8.95
CA ALA A 34 -17.50 -12.52 -9.81
C ALA A 34 -18.87 -12.34 -9.13
N ARG A 35 -19.24 -13.23 -8.20
CA ARG A 35 -20.55 -13.22 -7.54
C ARG A 35 -20.59 -12.39 -6.24
N ASP A 36 -19.44 -12.13 -5.62
CA ASP A 36 -19.35 -11.58 -4.27
C ASP A 36 -18.27 -10.53 -4.12
N TRP A 37 -17.88 -9.85 -5.22
CA TRP A 37 -16.81 -8.84 -5.24
C TRP A 37 -17.00 -7.81 -4.13
N ASP A 38 -18.23 -7.36 -3.86
CA ASP A 38 -18.57 -6.40 -2.82
C ASP A 38 -18.07 -6.79 -1.42
N SER A 39 -18.09 -8.09 -1.12
CA SER A 39 -17.65 -8.66 0.15
C SER A 39 -16.13 -8.92 0.22
N VAL A 40 -15.40 -8.84 -0.90
CA VAL A 40 -13.95 -9.10 -0.93
C VAL A 40 -13.18 -7.98 -0.24
N LYS A 41 -12.52 -8.32 0.87
CA LYS A 41 -11.70 -7.40 1.70
C LYS A 41 -10.19 -7.66 1.64
N TYR A 42 -9.77 -8.84 1.14
CA TYR A 42 -8.38 -9.30 1.19
C TYR A 42 -7.91 -9.84 -0.14
N CYS A 43 -6.65 -9.58 -0.51
CA CYS A 43 -6.07 -10.06 -1.78
C CYS A 43 -5.72 -11.55 -1.78
N SER A 44 -5.62 -12.18 -0.60
CA SER A 44 -5.28 -13.60 -0.44
C SER A 44 -5.72 -14.12 0.93
N ASP A 45 -5.77 -15.45 1.06
CA ASP A 45 -6.08 -16.12 2.33
C ASP A 45 -5.02 -15.87 3.40
N SER A 46 -3.74 -15.74 3.01
CA SER A 46 -2.67 -15.31 3.92
C SER A 46 -2.93 -13.91 4.50
N CYS A 47 -3.42 -12.96 3.69
CA CYS A 47 -3.79 -11.64 4.18
C CYS A 47 -5.06 -11.68 5.05
N ARG A 48 -6.03 -12.53 4.71
CA ARG A 48 -7.21 -12.77 5.54
C ARG A 48 -6.82 -13.30 6.92
N ASN A 49 -5.95 -14.31 6.96
CA ASN A 49 -5.54 -14.98 8.20
C ASN A 49 -4.61 -14.12 9.06
N ARG A 50 -3.71 -13.34 8.45
CA ARG A 50 -2.80 -12.46 9.21
C ARG A 50 -3.51 -11.21 9.76
N GLY A 51 -4.41 -10.60 8.99
CA GLY A 51 -5.03 -9.33 9.37
C GLY A 51 -4.03 -8.17 9.53
N VAL A 52 -4.43 -7.15 10.29
CA VAL A 52 -3.59 -6.04 10.75
C VAL A 52 -3.27 -6.27 12.22
N THR A 53 -2.00 -6.22 12.60
CA THR A 53 -1.53 -6.50 13.97
C THR A 53 -1.27 -5.21 14.76
N ALA A 54 -1.06 -5.32 16.07
CA ALA A 54 -0.67 -4.17 16.90
C ALA A 54 0.64 -3.53 16.43
N THR A 55 1.61 -4.33 15.96
CA THR A 55 2.85 -3.80 15.37
C THR A 55 2.60 -3.04 14.07
N ASP A 56 1.66 -3.50 13.24
CA ASP A 56 1.28 -2.78 12.04
C ASP A 56 0.69 -1.39 12.36
N LEU A 57 -0.10 -1.27 13.43
CA LEU A 57 -0.68 0.00 13.88
C LEU A 57 0.39 0.95 14.46
N ARG A 58 1.32 0.44 15.28
CA ARG A 58 2.47 1.21 15.77
C ARG A 58 3.33 1.75 14.62
N LEU A 59 3.46 1.00 13.53
CA LEU A 59 4.17 1.47 12.34
C LEU A 59 3.44 2.62 11.64
N GLU A 60 2.10 2.59 11.56
CA GLU A 60 1.32 3.73 11.01
C GLU A 60 1.49 4.99 11.87
N GLU A 61 1.41 4.86 13.20
CA GLU A 61 1.62 5.95 14.15
C GLU A 61 3.04 6.53 14.05
N SER A 62 4.05 5.65 13.95
CA SER A 62 5.45 6.05 13.77
C SER A 62 5.68 6.80 12.46
N ILE A 63 5.08 6.34 11.34
CA ILE A 63 5.15 7.05 10.05
C ILE A 63 4.57 8.46 10.18
N THR A 64 3.38 8.59 10.79
CA THR A 64 2.72 9.89 11.01
C THR A 64 3.59 10.82 11.87
N THR A 65 4.13 10.31 12.97
CA THR A 65 5.01 11.06 13.88
C THR A 65 6.26 11.56 13.15
N LEU A 66 6.94 10.66 12.43
CA LEU A 66 8.17 10.97 11.72
C LEU A 66 7.97 11.98 10.58
N LEU A 67 6.84 11.91 9.87
CA LEU A 67 6.50 12.88 8.83
C LEU A 67 6.13 14.24 9.41
N THR A 68 5.42 14.27 10.55
CA THR A 68 4.98 15.50 11.21
C THR A 68 6.13 16.25 11.88
N ALA A 69 7.14 15.54 12.38
CA ALA A 69 8.33 16.14 12.98
C ALA A 69 9.30 16.78 11.96
N ARG A 70 9.04 16.67 10.65
CA ARG A 70 9.89 17.20 9.58
C ARG A 70 9.20 18.32 8.81
N ALA A 71 9.98 19.09 8.04
CA ALA A 71 9.44 20.07 7.11
C ALA A 71 8.46 19.43 6.13
N GLN A 72 7.45 20.17 5.67
CA GLN A 72 6.35 19.65 4.85
C GLN A 72 6.81 18.94 3.55
N ALA A 73 7.92 19.39 2.95
CA ALA A 73 8.48 18.79 1.74
C ALA A 73 9.41 17.59 2.01
N ALA A 74 9.72 17.30 3.27
CA ALA A 74 10.62 16.21 3.64
C ALA A 74 10.00 14.84 3.36
N THR A 75 10.88 13.86 3.21
CA THR A 75 10.49 12.47 3.01
C THR A 75 11.15 11.58 4.05
N ILE A 76 10.56 10.44 4.33
CA ILE A 76 11.17 9.34 5.09
C ILE A 76 11.21 8.08 4.23
N CYS A 77 11.87 7.01 4.66
CA CYS A 77 11.69 5.69 4.07
C CYS A 77 11.01 4.74 5.06
N PRO A 78 10.51 3.57 4.62
CA PRO A 78 9.91 2.59 5.52
C PRO A 78 10.85 2.15 6.65
N SER A 79 12.17 2.21 6.46
CA SER A 79 13.14 1.78 7.49
C SER A 79 13.25 2.78 8.63
N ASP A 80 12.90 4.05 8.42
CA ASP A 80 12.85 5.02 9.51
C ASP A 80 11.77 4.62 10.53
N ALA A 81 10.57 4.26 10.05
CA ALA A 81 9.49 3.77 10.90
C ALA A 81 9.80 2.40 11.52
N ALA A 82 10.39 1.49 10.74
CA ALA A 82 10.78 0.17 11.24
C ALA A 82 11.80 0.28 12.38
N LYS A 83 12.83 1.12 12.24
CA LYS A 83 13.84 1.36 13.28
C LYS A 83 13.25 1.98 14.54
N ALA A 84 12.29 2.89 14.38
CA ALA A 84 11.60 3.52 15.51
C ALA A 84 10.72 2.52 16.29
N VAL A 85 10.21 1.45 15.66
CA VAL A 85 9.33 0.47 16.31
C VAL A 85 10.06 -0.80 16.77
N GLY A 86 11.07 -1.26 16.02
CA GLY A 86 11.62 -2.60 16.12
C GLY A 86 12.98 -2.73 16.81
N ASN A 87 13.56 -1.66 17.33
CA ASN A 87 14.87 -1.67 18.00
C ASN A 87 15.92 -2.44 17.17
N GLU A 88 16.52 -3.52 17.70
CA GLU A 88 17.53 -4.36 17.03
C GLU A 88 16.94 -5.27 15.93
N GLU A 89 15.67 -5.64 16.03
CA GLU A 89 14.94 -6.55 15.11
C GLU A 89 14.20 -5.80 13.98
N TRP A 90 14.50 -4.52 13.77
CA TRP A 90 13.78 -3.66 12.82
C TRP A 90 13.77 -4.18 11.37
N ARG A 91 14.73 -5.04 11.00
CA ARG A 91 14.81 -5.62 9.65
C ARG A 91 13.58 -6.48 9.32
N ASP A 92 13.06 -7.21 10.30
CA ASP A 92 11.86 -8.05 10.12
C ASP A 92 10.58 -7.21 9.98
N LEU A 93 10.65 -5.94 10.42
CA LEU A 93 9.57 -4.98 10.25
C LEU A 93 9.57 -4.29 8.89
N MET A 94 10.45 -4.67 7.96
CA MET A 94 10.52 -4.00 6.66
C MET A 94 9.25 -4.15 5.83
N GLU A 95 8.77 -5.39 5.63
CA GLU A 95 7.52 -5.62 4.91
C GLU A 95 6.30 -5.12 5.70
N PRO A 96 6.19 -5.32 7.03
CA PRO A 96 5.20 -4.64 7.86
C PRO A 96 5.15 -3.11 7.66
N ALA A 97 6.30 -2.43 7.63
CA ALA A 97 6.37 -0.99 7.43
C ALA A 97 5.88 -0.58 6.03
N ARG A 98 6.21 -1.36 4.99
CA ARG A 98 5.64 -1.15 3.66
C ARG A 98 4.13 -1.35 3.65
N ARG A 99 3.60 -2.38 4.31
CA ARG A 99 2.15 -2.62 4.42
C ARG A 99 1.43 -1.47 5.11
N ALA A 100 1.99 -0.95 6.20
CA ALA A 100 1.49 0.24 6.88
C ALA A 100 1.43 1.44 5.94
N ALA A 101 2.53 1.75 5.26
CA ALA A 101 2.57 2.85 4.29
C ALA A 101 1.52 2.69 3.18
N ARG A 102 1.33 1.48 2.65
CA ARG A 102 0.31 1.21 1.61
C ARG A 102 -1.12 1.43 2.11
N ARG A 103 -1.43 1.01 3.35
CA ARG A 103 -2.75 1.28 3.95
C ARG A 103 -2.97 2.77 4.14
N MET A 104 -1.97 3.51 4.59
CA MET A 104 -2.04 4.97 4.71
C MET A 104 -2.23 5.67 3.35
N VAL A 105 -1.56 5.21 2.29
CA VAL A 105 -1.83 5.70 0.91
C VAL A 105 -3.28 5.44 0.51
N SER A 106 -3.81 4.25 0.79
CA SER A 106 -5.19 3.91 0.42
C SER A 106 -6.25 4.73 1.15
N ARG A 107 -5.90 5.33 2.30
CA ARG A 107 -6.74 6.26 3.05
C ARG A 107 -6.48 7.73 2.68
N GLY A 108 -5.57 8.00 1.75
CA GLY A 108 -5.23 9.35 1.32
C GLY A 108 -4.38 10.15 2.33
N GLU A 109 -3.70 9.47 3.25
CA GLU A 109 -2.94 10.14 4.32
C GLU A 109 -1.50 10.50 3.92
N LEU A 110 -0.92 9.74 2.97
CA LEU A 110 0.43 9.97 2.47
C LEU A 110 0.58 9.54 1.02
N GLN A 111 1.69 9.90 0.40
CA GLN A 111 2.12 9.44 -0.92
C GLN A 111 3.40 8.61 -0.83
N ILE A 112 3.47 7.54 -1.62
CA ILE A 112 4.70 6.78 -1.88
C ILE A 112 5.33 7.30 -3.17
N THR A 113 6.64 7.54 -3.12
CA THR A 113 7.41 8.04 -4.26
C THR A 113 8.69 7.22 -4.50
N GLN A 114 9.15 7.21 -5.74
CA GLN A 114 10.43 6.66 -6.16
C GLN A 114 11.05 7.59 -7.20
N GLY A 115 12.32 7.97 -7.03
CA GLY A 115 12.95 8.99 -7.88
C GLY A 115 12.20 10.34 -7.86
N GLY A 116 11.47 10.66 -6.78
CA GLY A 116 10.69 11.90 -6.65
C GLY A 116 9.27 11.86 -7.24
N ALA A 117 8.96 10.88 -8.10
CA ALA A 117 7.64 10.69 -8.69
C ALA A 117 6.74 9.82 -7.80
N VAL A 118 5.43 10.10 -7.77
CA VAL A 118 4.44 9.24 -7.10
C VAL A 118 4.33 7.94 -7.90
N VAL A 119 4.34 6.81 -7.19
CA VAL A 119 4.27 5.46 -7.79
C VAL A 119 3.14 4.63 -7.19
N ASP A 120 2.68 3.62 -7.92
CA ASP A 120 1.70 2.67 -7.39
C ASP A 120 2.32 1.85 -6.23
N PRO A 121 1.75 1.91 -5.02
CA PRO A 121 2.22 1.15 -3.88
C PRO A 121 2.24 -0.37 -4.09
N SER A 122 1.37 -0.89 -4.95
CA SER A 122 1.16 -2.33 -5.14
C SER A 122 2.27 -2.98 -5.96
N THR A 123 2.91 -2.19 -6.84
CA THR A 123 3.89 -2.66 -7.83
C THR A 123 5.30 -2.10 -7.60
N ALA A 124 5.46 -1.04 -6.81
CA ALA A 124 6.76 -0.45 -6.51
C ALA A 124 7.74 -1.47 -5.89
N LYS A 125 8.92 -1.60 -6.51
CA LYS A 125 10.01 -2.48 -6.07
C LYS A 125 11.23 -1.65 -5.69
N GLY A 126 11.96 -2.10 -4.66
CA GLY A 126 13.18 -1.42 -4.22
C GLY A 126 12.92 -0.21 -3.31
N PRO A 127 13.89 0.72 -3.17
CA PRO A 127 13.80 1.84 -2.24
C PRO A 127 12.63 2.78 -2.59
N ILE A 128 11.77 3.02 -1.61
CA ILE A 128 10.66 3.96 -1.71
C ILE A 128 10.77 5.06 -0.65
N ARG A 129 10.20 6.22 -0.93
CA ARG A 129 10.10 7.35 -0.01
C ARG A 129 8.65 7.64 0.30
N LEU A 130 8.36 7.97 1.55
CA LEU A 130 7.05 8.37 2.05
C LEU A 130 7.05 9.88 2.26
N ARG A 131 5.98 10.55 1.83
CA ARG A 131 5.78 12.00 2.07
C ARG A 131 4.33 12.30 2.36
N ARG A 132 4.06 13.40 3.06
CA ARG A 132 2.70 13.92 3.24
C ARG A 132 2.04 14.23 1.89
N VAL A 133 0.72 14.08 1.82
CA VAL A 133 -0.06 14.62 0.71
C VAL A 133 0.13 16.14 0.68
N ARG A 134 0.25 16.71 -0.53
CA ARG A 134 0.37 18.16 -0.73
C ARG A 134 -1.00 18.80 -0.85
#